data_AF-R7UZA8-F1
#
_entry.id   AF-R7UZA8-F1
#
_cell.length_a   1.000
_cell.length_b   1.000
_cell.length_c   1.000
_cell.angle_alpha   90.00
_cell.angle_beta   90.00
_cell.angle_gamma   90.00
#
_symmetry.space_group_name_H-M   'P 1'
#
loop_
_entity.id
_entity.type
_entity.pdbx_description
1 polymer ?
#
loop_
_entity_poly.entity_id
_entity_poly.type
_entity_poly.pdbx_seq_one_letter_code
_entity_poly.pdbx_strand_id
1 'polypeptide(L)'
;LAGTAIGAGMLALPLVSASTGLIPVIILFLVTAFFAVISALYAFEANVAIKPGCNLYTMASRTLGRVGKVLSAIAPLGLFYALMSAYFSGGGSLLAQYV
;
A
#
# COMPACT_ATOMS: atom_id res chain seq x y z
N LEU A 1 8.23 1.28 -7.39
CA LEU A 1 7.12 0.30 -7.42
C LEU A 1 7.58 -1.10 -6.99
N ALA A 2 8.63 -1.68 -7.58
CA ALA A 2 9.13 -2.99 -7.12
C ALA A 2 9.58 -3.00 -5.65
N GLY A 3 10.33 -1.97 -5.21
CA GLY A 3 10.82 -1.87 -3.82
C GLY A 3 9.75 -1.54 -2.76
N THR A 4 8.58 -1.04 -3.15
CA THR A 4 7.45 -0.81 -2.23
C THR A 4 6.49 -1.98 -2.18
N ALA A 5 6.58 -2.91 -3.14
CA ALA A 5 5.76 -4.13 -3.17
C ALA A 5 6.27 -5.18 -2.17
N ILE A 6 7.57 -5.21 -1.91
CA ILE A 6 8.19 -6.05 -0.88
C ILE A 6 8.34 -5.20 0.39
N GLY A 7 7.46 -5.41 1.37
CA GLY A 7 7.45 -4.66 2.63
C GLY A 7 7.16 -5.54 3.85
N ALA A 8 6.94 -4.93 5.03
CA ALA A 8 6.64 -5.65 6.27
C ALA A 8 5.43 -6.60 6.16
N GLY A 9 4.48 -6.30 5.26
CA GLY A 9 3.35 -7.18 4.94
C GLY A 9 3.77 -8.56 4.41
N MET A 10 4.93 -8.66 3.74
CA MET A 10 5.46 -9.96 3.28
C MET A 10 5.89 -10.86 4.45
N LEU A 11 6.34 -10.29 5.57
CA LEU A 11 6.66 -11.05 6.78
C LEU A 11 5.39 -11.49 7.53
N ALA A 12 4.31 -10.71 7.41
CA ALA A 12 3.02 -11.05 8.01
C ALA A 12 2.29 -12.18 7.26
N LEU A 13 2.52 -12.32 5.95
CA LEU A 13 1.85 -13.33 5.11
C LEU A 13 2.08 -14.78 5.60
N PRO A 14 3.31 -15.25 5.87
CA PRO A 14 3.56 -16.57 6.44
C PRO A 14 2.88 -16.78 7.80
N LEU A 15 2.86 -15.73 8.62
CA LEU A 15 2.31 -15.77 9.98
C LEU A 15 0.80 -16.03 9.97
N VAL A 16 0.08 -15.36 9.08
CA VAL A 16 -1.37 -15.58 8.88
C VAL A 16 -1.63 -16.92 8.17
N SER A 17 -0.78 -17.28 7.20
CA SER A 17 -0.95 -18.52 6.43
C SER A 17 -0.76 -19.78 7.27
N ALA A 18 0.09 -19.74 8.29
CA ALA A 18 0.28 -20.83 9.24
C ALA A 18 -1.00 -21.16 10.04
N SER A 19 -1.88 -20.19 10.25
CA SER A 19 -3.13 -20.35 11.01
C SER A 19 -4.36 -20.70 10.17
N THR A 20 -4.39 -20.26 8.90
CA THR A 20 -5.60 -20.32 8.05
C THR A 20 -5.55 -21.42 6.98
N GLY A 21 -4.37 -21.95 6.66
CA GLY A 21 -4.17 -22.99 5.64
C GLY A 21 -3.91 -22.44 4.23
N LEU A 22 -3.31 -23.25 3.36
CA LEU A 22 -2.76 -22.79 2.07
C LEU A 22 -3.83 -22.36 1.04
N ILE A 23 -4.91 -23.12 0.92
CA ILE A 23 -5.97 -22.87 -0.07
C ILE A 23 -6.64 -21.49 0.10
N PRO A 24 -7.14 -21.09 1.29
CA PRO A 24 -7.79 -19.78 1.46
C PRO A 24 -6.81 -18.62 1.26
N VAL A 25 -5.53 -18.79 1.62
CA VAL A 25 -4.49 -17.77 1.41
C VAL A 25 -4.23 -17.52 -0.07
N ILE A 26 -4.15 -18.58 -0.88
CA ILE A 26 -3.93 -18.44 -2.34
C ILE A 26 -5.10 -17.69 -2.98
N ILE A 27 -6.34 -17.99 -2.57
CA ILE A 27 -7.53 -17.30 -3.06
C ILE A 27 -7.48 -15.81 -2.67
N LEU A 28 -7.21 -15.49 -1.40
CA LEU A 28 -7.08 -14.11 -0.94
C LEU A 28 -5.94 -13.36 -1.65
N PHE A 29 -4.83 -14.03 -1.90
CA PHE A 29 -3.70 -13.45 -2.64
C PHE A 29 -4.09 -13.12 -4.07
N LEU A 30 -4.77 -14.03 -4.78
CA LEU A 30 -5.25 -13.77 -6.14
C LEU A 30 -6.27 -12.63 -6.20
N VAL A 31 -7.21 -12.58 -5.25
CA VAL A 31 -8.22 -11.49 -5.19
C VAL A 31 -7.55 -10.15 -4.94
N THR A 32 -6.66 -10.06 -3.95
CA THR A 32 -5.95 -8.81 -3.63
C THR A 32 -5.02 -8.38 -4.77
N ALA A 33 -4.32 -9.32 -5.41
CA ALA A 33 -3.50 -9.06 -6.59
C ALA A 33 -4.34 -8.53 -7.76
N PHE A 34 -5.51 -9.12 -8.02
CA PHE A 34 -6.42 -8.67 -9.07
C PHE A 34 -6.91 -7.23 -8.85
N PHE A 35 -7.35 -6.91 -7.63
CA PHE A 35 -7.75 -5.54 -7.26
C PHE A 35 -6.59 -4.54 -7.36
N ALA A 36 -5.38 -4.94 -6.99
CA ALA A 36 -4.19 -4.10 -7.12
C ALA A 36 -3.88 -3.78 -8.59
N VAL A 37 -3.99 -4.76 -9.48
CA VAL A 37 -3.77 -4.58 -10.93
C VAL A 37 -4.83 -3.64 -11.53
N ILE A 38 -6.11 -3.83 -11.21
CA ILE A 38 -7.18 -2.93 -11.68
C ILE A 38 -6.92 -1.50 -11.20
N SER A 39 -6.59 -1.32 -9.91
CA SER A 39 -6.31 0.00 -9.34
C SER A 39 -5.11 0.67 -10.01
N ALA A 40 -4.06 -0.09 -10.32
CA ALA A 40 -2.89 0.40 -11.05
C ALA A 40 -3.25 0.81 -12.48
N LEU A 41 -4.14 0.08 -13.15
CA LEU A 41 -4.60 0.42 -14.50
C LEU A 41 -5.39 1.73 -14.52
N TYR A 42 -6.32 1.93 -13.58
CA TYR A 42 -7.04 3.20 -13.42
C TYR A 42 -6.09 4.36 -13.09
N ALA A 43 -5.12 4.14 -12.21
CA ALA A 43 -4.13 5.16 -11.88
C ALA A 43 -3.26 5.50 -13.11
N PHE A 44 -2.94 4.52 -13.94
CA PHE A 44 -2.19 4.71 -15.18
C PHE A 44 -2.99 5.52 -16.21
N GLU A 45 -4.27 5.20 -16.42
CA GLU A 45 -5.15 5.96 -17.32
C GLU A 45 -5.31 7.42 -16.85
N ALA A 46 -5.49 7.64 -15.54
CA ALA A 46 -5.54 8.97 -14.96
C ALA A 46 -4.22 9.74 -15.12
N ASN A 47 -3.07 9.05 -15.10
CA ASN A 47 -1.76 9.66 -15.36
C ASN A 47 -1.62 10.13 -16.82
N VAL A 48 -2.11 9.34 -17.77
CA VAL A 48 -2.04 9.67 -19.21
C VAL A 48 -3.03 10.77 -19.59
N ALA A 49 -4.20 10.82 -18.95
CA ALA A 49 -5.22 11.84 -19.20
C ALA A 49 -4.82 13.27 -18.76
N ILE A 50 -3.76 13.42 -17.97
CA ILE A 50 -3.35 14.69 -17.36
C ILE A 50 -1.96 15.10 -17.87
N LYS A 51 -1.77 16.39 -18.17
CA LYS A 51 -0.50 16.93 -18.69
C LYS A 51 0.72 16.50 -17.84
N PRO A 52 1.85 16.15 -18.47
CA PRO A 52 3.06 15.72 -17.78
C PRO A 52 3.55 16.80 -16.80
N GLY A 53 3.90 16.39 -15.58
CA GLY A 53 4.37 17.29 -14.51
C GLY A 53 3.36 17.58 -13.39
N CYS A 54 2.16 16.99 -13.43
CA CYS A 54 1.18 17.13 -12.34
C CYS A 54 1.45 16.12 -11.21
N ASN A 55 1.52 16.60 -9.96
CA ASN A 55 1.65 15.75 -8.78
C ASN A 55 0.37 14.93 -8.54
N LEU A 56 0.45 13.79 -7.84
CA LEU A 56 -0.69 12.95 -7.44
C LEU A 56 -1.82 13.78 -6.79
N TYR A 57 -1.44 14.80 -6.02
CA TYR A 57 -2.33 15.79 -5.42
C TYR A 57 -3.17 16.57 -6.44
N THR A 58 -2.56 16.97 -7.55
CA THR A 58 -3.21 17.71 -8.64
C THR A 58 -3.99 16.77 -9.54
N MET A 59 -3.54 15.53 -9.72
CA MET A 59 -4.26 14.49 -10.45
C MET A 59 -5.56 14.14 -9.73
N ALA A 60 -5.50 13.77 -8.45
CA ALA A 60 -6.68 13.44 -7.65
C ALA A 60 -7.71 14.58 -7.56
N SER A 61 -7.25 15.84 -7.57
CA SER A 61 -8.12 17.01 -7.62
C SER A 61 -8.94 17.09 -8.92
N ARG A 62 -8.38 16.64 -10.05
CA ARG A 62 -9.02 16.70 -11.36
C ARG A 62 -9.90 15.49 -11.63
N THR A 63 -9.53 14.30 -11.16
CA THR A 63 -10.32 13.07 -11.37
C THR A 63 -11.44 12.91 -10.34
N LEU A 64 -11.24 13.36 -9.09
CA LEU A 64 -12.12 13.03 -7.95
C LEU A 64 -12.65 14.26 -7.20
N GLY A 65 -12.28 15.48 -7.62
CA GLY A 65 -12.76 16.75 -7.06
C GLY A 65 -12.09 17.19 -5.75
N ARG A 66 -12.71 18.15 -5.03
CA ARG A 66 -12.15 18.77 -3.80
C ARG A 66 -11.97 17.79 -2.63
N VAL A 67 -12.85 16.80 -2.51
CA VAL A 67 -12.78 15.79 -1.44
C VAL A 67 -11.64 14.81 -1.71
N GLY A 68 -11.48 14.37 -2.97
CA GLY A 68 -10.36 13.52 -3.37
C GLY A 68 -9.00 14.19 -3.21
N LYS A 69 -8.93 15.52 -3.38
CA LYS A 69 -7.72 16.31 -3.11
C LYS A 69 -7.22 16.19 -1.67
N VAL A 70 -8.14 16.26 -0.70
CA VAL A 70 -7.81 16.16 0.72
C VAL A 70 -7.43 14.73 1.08
N LEU A 71 -8.19 13.75 0.59
CA LEU A 71 -7.90 12.33 0.82
C LEU A 71 -6.54 11.92 0.24
N SER A 72 -6.21 12.33 -0.99
CA SER A 72 -4.89 12.03 -1.58
C SER A 72 -3.73 12.74 -0.90
N ALA A 73 -3.97 13.77 -0.09
CA ALA A 73 -2.94 14.38 0.75
C ALA A 73 -2.79 13.68 2.10
N ILE A 74 -3.90 13.35 2.77
CA ILE A 74 -3.88 12.79 4.12
C ILE A 74 -3.57 11.29 4.11
N ALA A 75 -4.08 10.52 3.14
CA ALA A 75 -3.92 9.08 3.12
C ALA A 75 -2.44 8.61 3.05
N PRO A 76 -1.58 9.18 2.19
CA PRO A 76 -0.17 8.82 2.20
C PRO A 76 0.54 9.20 3.50
N LEU A 77 0.17 10.33 4.13
CA LEU A 77 0.75 10.76 5.41
C LEU A 77 0.39 9.79 6.54
N GLY A 78 -0.87 9.37 6.62
CA GLY A 78 -1.32 8.36 7.57
C GLY A 78 -0.63 7.01 7.34
N LEU A 79 -0.46 6.61 6.08
CA LEU A 79 0.26 5.40 5.72
C LEU A 79 1.72 5.45 6.18
N PHE A 80 2.44 6.54 5.93
CA PHE A 80 3.83 6.71 6.39
C PHE A 80 3.96 6.69 7.92
N TYR A 81 3.02 7.30 8.63
CA TYR A 81 2.99 7.25 10.09
C TYR A 81 2.82 5.82 10.61
N ALA A 82 1.86 5.07 10.06
CA ALA A 82 1.62 3.67 10.41
C ALA A 82 2.84 2.79 10.09
N LEU A 83 3.48 3.01 8.93
CA LEU A 83 4.70 2.31 8.53
C LEU A 83 5.84 2.59 9.54
N MET A 84 6.11 3.85 9.87
CA MET A 84 7.15 4.20 10.86
C MET A 84 6.89 3.54 12.21
N SER A 85 5.65 3.55 12.69
CA SER A 85 5.27 2.87 13.94
C SER A 85 5.50 1.35 13.85
N ALA A 86 5.12 0.71 12.75
CA ALA A 86 5.32 -0.72 12.54
C ALA A 86 6.79 -1.10 12.47
N TYR A 87 7.62 -0.28 11.79
CA TYR A 87 9.07 -0.50 11.72
C TYR A 87 9.76 -0.27 13.06
N PHE A 88 9.36 0.73 13.85
CA PHE A 88 9.90 0.91 15.19
C PHE A 88 9.50 -0.23 16.13
N SER A 89 8.25 -0.70 16.05
CA SER A 89 7.81 -1.85 16.85
C SER A 89 8.57 -3.13 16.45
N GLY A 90 8.68 -3.42 15.15
CA GLY A 90 9.40 -4.59 14.65
C GLY A 90 10.91 -4.53 14.91
N GLY A 91 11.53 -3.38 14.71
CA GLY A 91 12.95 -3.16 15.01
C GLY A 91 13.26 -3.18 16.51
N GLY A 92 12.38 -2.60 17.34
CA GLY A 92 12.50 -2.63 18.80
C GLY A 92 12.43 -4.05 19.35
N SER A 93 11.54 -4.90 18.82
CA SER A 93 11.50 -6.32 19.20
C SER A 93 12.76 -7.09 18.85
N LEU A 94 13.45 -6.74 17.75
CA LEU A 94 14.72 -7.37 17.38
C LEU A 94 15.87 -6.96 18.30
N LEU A 95 15.93 -5.70 18.72
CA LEU A 95 16.94 -5.22 19.67
C LEU A 95 16.75 -5.79 21.07
N ALA A 96 15.50 -5.89 21.54
CA ALA A 96 15.18 -6.50 22.83
C ALA A 96 15.46 -8.01 22.88
N GLN A 97 15.55 -8.68 21.72
CA GLN A 97 15.89 -10.10 21.66
C GLN A 97 17.42 -10.35 21.77
N TYR A 98 18.24 -9.32 21.57
CA TYR A 98 19.71 -9.38 21.58
C TYR A 98 20.35 -8.80 22.86
N VAL A 99 19.57 -8.19 23.76
CA VAL A 99 19.96 -7.72 25.10
C VAL A 99 19.40 -8.66 26.15
#